data_AF-A0A0B8T534-F1
#
_entry.id   AF-A0A0B8T534-F1
#
_cell.length_a   1.000
_cell.length_b   1.000
_cell.length_c   1.000
_cell.angle_alpha   90.00
_cell.angle_beta   90.00
_cell.angle_gamma   90.00
#
_symmetry.space_group_name_H-M   'P 1'
#
loop_
_entity.id
_entity.type
_entity.pdbx_description
1 polymer ?
#
loop_
_entity_poly.entity_id
_entity_poly.type
_entity_poly.pdbx_seq_one_letter_code
_entity_poly.pdbx_strand_id
1 'polypeptide(L)'
;MKKSLLFFAITAVILSGCSEQTQRDEGKRPKETQKKSTNSVGVLNTETKQKNMDIKKFKQNWGVAAVPTELESLINFQNNNSAPEFYSRGFAVTIDDKLGLKSWSDDPAFLANLFPFAQANGTGSFYAIWNDGTAKSIEEMPIVVFGDEGGAHIVAENLRQLFELLTFDSEICVDLEQAYFHKTEGQQESRDLDKFLRWLQENFGLKQSQHTAKIITSAQEKYKEPFDNWFERFYKIE
;
A
#
# COMPACT_ATOMS: atom_id res chain seq x y z
N MET A 1 24.48 42.26 19.91
CA MET A 1 24.41 40.86 19.45
C MET A 1 23.78 40.84 18.07
N LYS A 2 24.54 40.42 17.04
CA LYS A 2 24.11 40.43 15.64
C LYS A 2 23.22 39.21 15.37
N LYS A 3 22.01 39.42 14.82
CA LYS A 3 21.14 38.35 14.31
C LYS A 3 21.59 38.01 12.89
N SER A 4 22.01 36.77 12.67
CA SER A 4 22.32 36.23 11.35
C SER A 4 21.04 35.63 10.77
N LEU A 5 20.59 36.14 9.62
CA LEU A 5 19.54 35.52 8.80
C LEU A 5 20.20 34.49 7.88
N LEU A 6 19.87 33.21 8.03
CA LEU A 6 20.19 32.19 7.03
C LEU A 6 19.08 32.15 5.98
N PHE A 7 19.43 32.35 4.73
CA PHE A 7 18.59 32.06 3.57
C PHE A 7 18.68 30.57 3.25
N PHE A 8 17.55 29.86 3.22
CA PHE A 8 17.46 28.53 2.62
C PHE A 8 17.16 28.69 1.12
N ALA A 9 18.10 28.25 0.30
CA ALA A 9 17.89 28.08 -1.14
C ALA A 9 17.21 26.73 -1.39
N ILE A 10 15.98 26.75 -1.91
CA ILE A 10 15.27 25.55 -2.35
C ILE A 10 15.79 25.21 -3.75
N THR A 11 16.50 24.10 -3.89
CA THR A 11 16.89 23.55 -5.19
C THR A 11 15.82 22.57 -5.64
N ALA A 12 15.10 22.89 -6.72
CA ALA A 12 14.16 21.98 -7.35
C ALA A 12 14.95 20.85 -8.05
N VAL A 13 14.75 19.61 -7.61
CA VAL A 13 15.23 18.42 -8.30
C VAL A 13 14.13 17.97 -9.27
N ILE A 14 14.48 17.91 -10.55
CA ILE A 14 13.61 17.43 -11.62
C ILE A 14 13.61 15.90 -11.55
N LEU A 15 12.45 15.30 -11.25
CA LEU A 15 12.21 13.86 -11.30
C LEU A 15 12.24 13.40 -12.77
N SER A 16 13.28 12.64 -13.13
CA SER A 16 13.30 11.86 -14.37
C SER A 16 12.58 10.54 -14.11
N GLY A 17 11.49 10.32 -14.83
CA GLY A 17 10.60 9.18 -14.67
C GLY A 17 11.19 7.84 -15.08
N CYS A 18 10.67 6.80 -14.44
CA CYS A 18 10.75 5.41 -14.87
C CYS A 18 10.00 5.23 -16.20
N SER A 19 10.74 5.06 -17.30
CA SER A 19 10.35 4.19 -18.41
C SER A 19 11.55 3.92 -19.33
N GLU A 20 12.19 2.77 -19.17
CA GLU A 20 13.00 2.19 -20.24
C GLU A 20 12.11 1.28 -21.09
N GLN A 21 11.82 1.70 -22.33
CA GLN A 21 11.41 0.78 -23.38
C GLN A 21 12.38 0.90 -24.56
N THR A 22 13.20 -0.13 -24.69
CA THR A 22 14.13 -0.36 -25.79
C THR A 22 13.37 -0.52 -27.10
N GLN A 23 13.56 0.41 -28.04
CA GLN A 23 13.14 0.23 -29.43
C GLN A 23 14.06 -0.79 -30.10
N ARG A 24 13.46 -1.80 -30.76
CA ARG A 24 14.14 -2.59 -31.80
C ARG A 24 13.41 -2.46 -33.12
N ASP A 25 14.25 -2.32 -34.12
CA ASP A 25 14.09 -1.96 -35.51
C ASP A 25 13.10 -2.81 -36.34
N GLU A 26 12.55 -2.15 -37.37
CA GLU A 26 11.69 -2.73 -38.39
C GLU A 26 12.47 -3.63 -39.36
N GLY A 27 11.88 -4.76 -39.75
CA GLY A 27 12.50 -5.65 -40.74
C GLY A 27 11.58 -6.72 -41.33
N LYS A 28 10.86 -6.34 -42.39
CA LYS A 28 10.38 -7.14 -43.55
C LYS A 28 9.60 -8.46 -43.33
N ARG A 29 8.36 -8.44 -43.85
CA ARG A 29 7.54 -9.59 -44.28
C ARG A 29 8.24 -10.48 -45.33
N PRO A 30 7.85 -11.77 -45.40
CA PRO A 30 7.02 -12.22 -46.52
C PRO A 30 5.81 -13.10 -46.11
N LYS A 31 4.89 -13.26 -47.07
CA LYS A 31 3.60 -13.97 -47.03
C LYS A 31 3.78 -15.49 -47.25
N GLU A 32 2.95 -16.32 -46.62
CA GLU A 32 2.33 -17.56 -47.12
C GLU A 32 1.37 -18.08 -46.01
N THR A 33 0.04 -18.10 -46.17
CA THR A 33 -0.85 -19.07 -46.83
C THR A 33 -1.74 -19.75 -45.77
N GLN A 34 -3.02 -19.80 -46.09
CA GLN A 34 -4.17 -20.13 -45.24
C GLN A 34 -4.15 -21.54 -44.66
N LYS A 35 -4.69 -21.70 -43.44
CA LYS A 35 -5.56 -22.84 -43.13
C LYS A 35 -6.66 -22.45 -42.14
N LYS A 36 -7.90 -22.51 -42.63
CA LYS A 36 -9.14 -22.48 -41.85
C LYS A 36 -9.13 -23.62 -40.83
N SER A 37 -9.46 -23.29 -39.59
CA SER A 37 -9.91 -24.25 -38.57
C SER A 37 -10.99 -23.57 -37.74
N THR A 38 -12.22 -23.68 -38.23
CA THR A 38 -13.43 -23.58 -37.41
C THR A 38 -13.41 -24.66 -36.34
N ASN A 39 -13.52 -24.30 -35.06
CA ASN A 39 -14.36 -25.04 -34.12
C ASN A 39 -14.62 -24.25 -32.83
N SER A 40 -15.92 -24.20 -32.54
CA SER A 40 -16.57 -24.08 -31.22
C SER A 40 -16.12 -22.99 -30.26
N VAL A 41 -16.97 -21.96 -30.22
CA VAL A 41 -17.30 -21.17 -29.03
C VAL A 41 -17.48 -22.11 -27.82
N GLY A 42 -16.48 -22.15 -26.95
CA GLY A 42 -16.60 -22.61 -25.58
C GLY A 42 -16.55 -21.38 -24.69
N VAL A 43 -17.72 -20.89 -24.27
CA VAL A 43 -17.81 -19.91 -23.19
C VAL A 43 -17.32 -20.61 -21.92
N LEU A 44 -16.04 -20.45 -21.62
CA LEU A 44 -15.50 -20.76 -20.30
C LEU A 44 -15.98 -19.66 -19.35
N ASN A 45 -17.17 -19.86 -18.79
CA ASN A 45 -17.56 -19.21 -17.55
C ASN A 45 -16.71 -19.80 -16.42
N THR A 46 -15.45 -19.37 -16.33
CA THR A 46 -14.71 -19.47 -15.09
C THR A 46 -15.05 -18.22 -14.30
N GLU A 47 -16.21 -18.23 -13.63
CA GLU A 47 -16.36 -17.44 -12.42
C GLU A 47 -15.36 -18.00 -11.41
N THR A 48 -14.13 -17.52 -11.46
CA THR A 48 -13.20 -17.61 -10.35
C THR A 48 -13.85 -16.84 -9.23
N LYS A 49 -14.64 -17.54 -8.41
CA LYS A 49 -15.20 -17.00 -7.19
C LYS A 49 -14.02 -16.68 -6.29
N GLN A 50 -13.53 -15.44 -6.39
CA GLN A 50 -12.42 -14.96 -5.61
C GLN A 50 -12.78 -15.22 -4.15
N LYS A 51 -11.98 -16.04 -3.49
CA LYS A 51 -12.31 -16.55 -2.17
C LYS A 51 -12.26 -15.38 -1.21
N ASN A 52 -13.42 -15.01 -0.67
CA ASN A 52 -13.53 -14.03 0.40
C ASN A 52 -12.53 -14.34 1.52
N MET A 53 -11.94 -13.30 2.11
CA MET A 53 -11.04 -13.44 3.25
C MET A 53 -11.76 -14.09 4.42
N ASP A 54 -11.16 -15.13 4.99
CA ASP A 54 -11.66 -15.75 6.21
C ASP A 54 -11.24 -14.93 7.43
N ILE A 55 -12.16 -14.13 7.98
CA ILE A 55 -11.91 -13.27 9.13
C ILE A 55 -11.45 -14.05 10.37
N LYS A 56 -11.85 -15.33 10.52
CA LYS A 56 -11.39 -16.15 11.66
C LYS A 56 -9.92 -16.49 11.49
N LYS A 57 -9.49 -16.85 10.28
CA LYS A 57 -8.07 -17.07 9.99
C LYS A 57 -7.25 -15.80 10.11
N PHE A 58 -7.79 -14.66 9.68
CA PHE A 58 -7.13 -13.37 9.85
C PHE A 58 -6.88 -13.06 11.33
N LYS A 59 -7.90 -13.19 12.19
CA LYS A 59 -7.76 -13.01 13.65
C LYS A 59 -6.78 -14.00 14.26
N GLN A 60 -6.81 -15.27 13.84
CA GLN A 60 -5.86 -16.28 14.31
C GLN A 60 -4.40 -15.93 13.94
N ASN A 61 -4.19 -15.37 12.75
CA ASN A 61 -2.87 -14.94 12.29
C ASN A 61 -2.29 -13.78 13.13
N TRP A 62 -3.15 -12.94 13.68
CA TRP A 62 -2.77 -11.85 14.58
C TRP A 62 -2.51 -12.32 16.03
N GLY A 63 -2.75 -13.61 16.31
CA GLY A 63 -2.45 -14.24 17.59
C GLY A 63 -3.28 -13.67 18.74
N VAL A 64 -2.60 -13.19 19.78
CA VAL A 64 -3.24 -12.61 20.98
C VAL A 64 -3.62 -11.14 20.81
N ALA A 65 -3.11 -10.47 19.76
CA ALA A 65 -3.43 -9.08 19.51
C ALA A 65 -4.88 -8.96 19.03
N ALA A 66 -5.61 -8.01 19.59
CA ALA A 66 -6.94 -7.67 19.08
C ALA A 66 -6.81 -7.04 17.68
N VAL A 67 -7.66 -7.46 16.76
CA VAL A 67 -7.76 -6.80 15.45
C VAL A 67 -8.56 -5.51 15.62
N PRO A 68 -8.07 -4.35 15.14
CA PRO A 68 -8.79 -3.09 15.17
C PRO A 68 -10.20 -3.21 14.57
N THR A 69 -11.19 -2.56 15.18
CA THR A 69 -12.56 -2.55 14.66
C THR A 69 -12.67 -1.99 13.25
N GLU A 70 -11.88 -0.96 12.94
CA GLU A 70 -11.70 -0.36 11.62
C GLU A 70 -11.30 -1.42 10.59
N LEU A 71 -10.33 -2.27 10.94
CA LEU A 71 -9.80 -3.29 10.04
C LEU A 71 -10.78 -4.45 9.85
N GLU A 72 -11.47 -4.87 10.91
CA GLU A 72 -12.57 -5.84 10.77
C GLU A 72 -13.68 -5.32 9.86
N SER A 73 -14.04 -4.04 10.00
CA SER A 73 -15.03 -3.39 9.15
C SER A 73 -14.58 -3.35 7.69
N LEU A 74 -13.30 -3.04 7.44
CA LEU A 74 -12.73 -3.06 6.09
C LEU A 74 -12.71 -4.47 5.48
N ILE A 75 -12.37 -5.50 6.25
CA ILE A 75 -12.45 -6.91 5.80
C ILE A 75 -13.88 -7.26 5.41
N ASN A 76 -14.86 -6.84 6.20
CA ASN A 76 -16.28 -7.06 5.88
C ASN A 76 -16.70 -6.33 4.61
N PHE A 77 -16.26 -5.08 4.40
CA PHE A 77 -16.49 -4.34 3.16
C PHE A 77 -15.86 -5.07 1.96
N GLN A 78 -14.58 -5.43 2.05
CA GLN A 78 -13.87 -6.16 0.98
C GLN A 78 -14.55 -7.49 0.64
N ASN A 79 -15.13 -8.19 1.62
CA ASN A 79 -15.75 -9.49 1.41
C ASN A 79 -17.18 -9.43 0.85
N ASN A 80 -17.95 -8.40 1.21
CA ASN A 80 -19.39 -8.38 0.97
C ASN A 80 -19.83 -7.28 0.00
N ASN A 81 -19.02 -6.23 -0.19
CA ASN A 81 -19.38 -5.05 -0.98
C ASN A 81 -18.46 -4.82 -2.18
N SER A 82 -17.24 -5.36 -2.14
CA SER A 82 -16.25 -5.26 -3.22
C SER A 82 -15.41 -6.55 -3.32
N ALA A 83 -14.15 -6.44 -3.77
CA ALA A 83 -13.15 -7.49 -3.84
C ALA A 83 -11.74 -6.88 -3.68
N PRO A 84 -10.71 -7.68 -3.36
CA PRO A 84 -9.31 -7.22 -3.36
C PRO A 84 -8.96 -6.38 -4.61
N GLU A 85 -8.26 -5.27 -4.42
CA GLU A 85 -7.83 -4.31 -5.46
C GLU A 85 -8.95 -3.61 -6.26
N PHE A 86 -10.23 -3.93 -6.03
CA PHE A 86 -11.33 -3.34 -6.81
C PHE A 86 -11.79 -1.99 -6.28
N TYR A 87 -11.49 -1.65 -5.03
CA TYR A 87 -11.97 -0.42 -4.38
C TYR A 87 -10.89 0.63 -4.12
N SER A 88 -9.63 0.22 -4.18
CA SER A 88 -8.47 1.09 -4.11
C SER A 88 -7.32 0.38 -4.81
N ARG A 89 -6.70 1.05 -5.79
CA ARG A 89 -5.74 0.42 -6.68
C ARG A 89 -4.52 -0.13 -5.94
N GLY A 90 -4.16 -1.39 -6.22
CA GLY A 90 -3.02 -2.09 -5.62
C GLY A 90 -3.19 -2.44 -4.13
N PHE A 91 -4.32 -2.07 -3.53
CA PHE A 91 -4.60 -2.35 -2.13
C PHE A 91 -5.51 -3.56 -1.96
N ALA A 92 -5.11 -4.44 -1.07
CA ALA A 92 -5.96 -5.51 -0.58
C ALA A 92 -5.60 -5.84 0.85
N VAL A 93 -6.59 -5.98 1.72
CA VAL A 93 -6.34 -6.63 3.01
C VAL A 93 -6.01 -8.09 2.70
N THR A 94 -4.95 -8.63 3.31
CA THR A 94 -4.46 -10.00 3.12
C THR A 94 -4.14 -10.66 4.47
N ILE A 95 -4.11 -11.99 4.50
CA ILE A 95 -3.52 -12.72 5.64
C ILE A 95 -2.03 -12.85 5.30
N ASP A 96 -1.19 -12.17 6.06
CA ASP A 96 0.25 -12.09 5.82
C ASP A 96 1.02 -13.08 6.71
N ASP A 97 1.96 -13.83 6.15
CA ASP A 97 2.77 -14.85 6.84
C ASP A 97 4.11 -14.31 7.36
N LYS A 98 4.30 -12.99 7.33
CA LYS A 98 5.50 -12.24 7.69
C LYS A 98 6.73 -12.53 6.82
N LEU A 99 6.62 -13.27 5.71
CA LEU A 99 7.77 -13.53 4.84
C LEU A 99 8.35 -12.24 4.26
N GLY A 100 7.51 -11.26 3.93
CA GLY A 100 7.96 -9.94 3.47
C GLY A 100 8.74 -9.17 4.54
N LEU A 101 8.43 -9.35 5.83
CA LEU A 101 9.20 -8.72 6.91
C LEU A 101 10.57 -9.37 7.10
N LYS A 102 10.68 -10.67 6.83
CA LYS A 102 11.92 -11.42 7.01
C LYS A 102 13.02 -11.05 6.01
N SER A 103 12.68 -10.43 4.89
CA SER A 103 13.70 -9.83 4.01
C SER A 103 14.42 -8.64 4.65
N TRP A 104 13.81 -8.04 5.69
CA TRP A 104 14.41 -6.97 6.48
C TRP A 104 15.07 -7.49 7.75
N SER A 105 14.38 -8.31 8.53
CA SER A 105 14.97 -8.95 9.70
C SER A 105 14.21 -10.18 10.15
N ASP A 106 14.93 -11.26 10.45
CA ASP A 106 14.40 -12.47 11.09
C ASP A 106 14.35 -12.35 12.62
N ASP A 107 14.77 -11.22 13.21
CA ASP A 107 14.78 -11.04 14.66
C ASP A 107 13.35 -11.14 15.25
N PRO A 108 13.09 -12.02 16.23
CA PRO A 108 11.77 -12.15 16.83
C PRO A 108 11.22 -10.85 17.43
N ALA A 109 12.07 -9.97 17.97
CA ALA A 109 11.67 -8.67 18.51
C ALA A 109 11.28 -7.68 17.40
N PHE A 110 11.89 -7.78 16.22
CA PHE A 110 11.44 -7.04 15.04
C PHE A 110 10.05 -7.51 14.60
N LEU A 111 9.90 -8.83 14.42
CA LEU A 111 8.66 -9.43 13.94
C LEU A 111 7.48 -9.26 14.91
N ALA A 112 7.74 -9.19 16.23
CA ALA A 112 6.71 -9.01 17.25
C ALA A 112 6.11 -7.60 17.28
N ASN A 113 6.82 -6.60 16.74
CA ASN A 113 6.41 -5.20 16.77
C ASN A 113 5.69 -4.74 15.51
N LEU A 114 5.53 -5.62 14.51
CA LEU A 114 4.88 -5.31 13.24
C LEU A 114 3.71 -6.26 12.98
N PHE A 115 2.56 -5.69 12.63
CA PHE A 115 1.36 -6.44 12.25
C PHE A 115 1.06 -6.19 10.77
N PRO A 116 1.69 -6.95 9.84
CA PRO A 116 1.40 -6.82 8.42
C PRO A 116 -0.03 -7.28 8.13
N PHE A 117 -0.73 -6.56 7.25
CA PHE A 117 -2.17 -6.74 7.09
C PHE A 117 -2.72 -6.46 5.69
N ALA A 118 -1.96 -5.81 4.83
CA ALA A 118 -2.43 -5.48 3.50
C ALA A 118 -1.30 -5.38 2.50
N GLN A 119 -1.58 -5.78 1.27
CA GLN A 119 -0.80 -5.42 0.09
C GLN A 119 -0.92 -3.92 -0.17
N ALA A 120 0.18 -3.30 -0.61
CA ALA A 120 0.26 -1.87 -0.85
C ALA A 120 0.40 -1.50 -2.34
N ASN A 121 0.96 -2.39 -3.16
CA ASN A 121 1.08 -2.23 -4.61
C ASN A 121 1.03 -3.59 -5.33
N GLY A 122 1.10 -3.58 -6.66
CA GLY A 122 1.07 -4.81 -7.48
C GLY A 122 2.39 -5.61 -7.53
N THR A 123 3.48 -5.12 -6.93
CA THR A 123 4.83 -5.68 -7.13
C THR A 123 5.44 -6.30 -5.88
N GLY A 124 4.87 -6.04 -4.69
CA GLY A 124 5.22 -6.77 -3.47
C GLY A 124 5.28 -5.91 -2.20
N SER A 125 5.06 -4.60 -2.30
CA SER A 125 4.99 -3.73 -1.14
C SER A 125 3.79 -4.08 -0.26
N PHE A 126 3.91 -3.85 1.05
CA PHE A 126 2.85 -4.16 2.01
C PHE A 126 2.80 -3.16 3.17
N TYR A 127 1.62 -3.03 3.76
CA TYR A 127 1.38 -2.23 4.96
C TYR A 127 1.44 -3.08 6.22
N ALA A 128 2.01 -2.51 7.28
CA ALA A 128 2.00 -3.06 8.62
C ALA A 128 1.64 -1.99 9.66
N ILE A 129 0.95 -2.39 10.72
CA ILE A 129 0.83 -1.56 11.92
C ILE A 129 2.10 -1.72 12.74
N TRP A 130 2.73 -0.61 13.15
CA TRP A 130 3.91 -0.63 13.98
C TRP A 130 3.60 -0.33 15.44
N ASN A 131 3.92 -1.29 16.31
CA ASN A 131 3.90 -1.09 17.76
C ASN A 131 5.14 -0.30 18.17
N ASP A 132 4.94 1.00 18.36
CA ASP A 132 5.95 1.98 18.81
C ASP A 132 6.37 1.79 20.28
N GLY A 133 5.81 0.81 20.99
CA GLY A 133 6.12 0.50 22.38
C GLY A 133 5.47 1.44 23.40
N THR A 134 4.58 2.36 22.97
CA THR A 134 4.01 3.40 23.84
C THR A 134 2.74 2.99 24.61
N ALA A 135 2.46 1.69 24.73
CA ALA A 135 1.25 1.14 25.39
C ALA A 135 -0.10 1.69 24.86
N LYS A 136 -0.08 2.36 23.71
CA LYS A 136 -1.28 2.76 22.96
C LYS A 136 -2.07 1.54 22.52
N SER A 137 -3.37 1.74 22.28
CA SER A 137 -4.15 0.71 21.62
C SER A 137 -3.72 0.58 20.16
N ILE A 138 -3.95 -0.58 19.55
CA ILE A 138 -3.48 -0.87 18.20
C ILE A 138 -4.15 0.03 17.14
N GLU A 139 -5.31 0.58 17.45
CA GLU A 139 -6.05 1.55 16.63
C GLU A 139 -5.33 2.89 16.52
N GLU A 140 -4.47 3.24 17.48
CA GLU A 140 -3.72 4.51 17.54
C GLU A 140 -2.28 4.36 17.06
N MET A 141 -1.88 3.16 16.66
CA MET A 141 -0.52 2.87 16.21
C MET A 141 -0.30 3.31 14.76
N PRO A 142 0.89 3.83 14.43
CA PRO A 142 1.22 4.27 13.09
C PRO A 142 1.28 3.11 12.09
N ILE A 143 1.02 3.45 10.82
CA ILE A 143 1.12 2.54 9.69
C ILE A 143 2.45 2.76 8.98
N VAL A 144 3.19 1.68 8.79
CA VAL A 144 4.40 1.61 7.98
C VAL A 144 4.07 0.96 6.65
N VAL A 145 4.62 1.47 5.55
CA VAL A 145 4.72 0.74 4.29
C VAL A 145 6.13 0.21 4.12
N PHE A 146 6.26 -1.04 3.72
CA PHE A 146 7.52 -1.67 3.32
C PHE A 146 7.54 -1.78 1.80
N GLY A 147 8.55 -1.19 1.18
CA GLY A 147 8.75 -1.19 -0.27
C GLY A 147 9.43 -2.47 -0.77
N ASP A 148 8.99 -2.98 -1.91
CA ASP A 148 9.62 -4.10 -2.61
C ASP A 148 10.87 -3.68 -3.41
N GLU A 149 11.06 -2.39 -3.63
CA GLU A 149 12.31 -1.77 -4.12
C GLU A 149 13.23 -1.32 -2.97
N GLY A 150 12.87 -1.64 -1.72
CA GLY A 150 13.47 -1.09 -0.52
C GLY A 150 12.69 0.11 0.03
N GLY A 151 13.19 0.71 1.10
CA GLY A 151 12.49 1.75 1.86
C GLY A 151 11.44 1.19 2.84
N ALA A 152 11.39 1.79 4.03
CA ALA A 152 10.35 1.53 5.03
C ALA A 152 9.92 2.88 5.63
N HIS A 153 8.66 3.25 5.42
CA HIS A 153 8.19 4.61 5.66
C HIS A 153 6.91 4.63 6.48
N ILE A 154 6.84 5.51 7.48
CA ILE A 154 5.57 5.81 8.14
C ILE A 154 4.71 6.60 7.17
N VAL A 155 3.48 6.13 6.90
CA VAL A 155 2.58 6.76 5.92
C VAL A 155 1.32 7.34 6.56
N ALA A 156 0.92 6.83 7.72
CA ALA A 156 -0.27 7.29 8.42
C ALA A 156 -0.09 7.14 9.93
N GLU A 157 -0.72 8.03 10.70
CA GLU A 157 -0.69 7.95 12.17
C GLU A 157 -1.57 6.84 12.74
N ASN A 158 -2.52 6.32 11.93
CA ASN A 158 -3.44 5.25 12.29
C ASN A 158 -4.21 4.75 11.04
N LEU A 159 -5.06 3.72 11.22
CA LEU A 159 -5.87 3.13 10.15
C LEU A 159 -6.84 4.13 9.48
N ARG A 160 -7.38 5.12 10.21
CA ARG A 160 -8.30 6.10 9.61
C ARG A 160 -7.58 7.02 8.62
N GLN A 161 -6.37 7.47 8.96
CA GLN A 161 -5.54 8.22 8.02
C GLN A 161 -5.13 7.36 6.83
N LEU A 162 -4.84 6.06 7.03
CA LEU A 162 -4.63 5.15 5.89
C LEU A 162 -5.87 5.06 5.01
N PHE A 163 -7.06 4.93 5.58
CA PHE A 163 -8.31 4.90 4.79
C PHE A 163 -8.48 6.17 3.96
N GLU A 164 -8.11 7.33 4.51
CA GLU A 164 -8.09 8.59 3.76
C GLU A 164 -7.09 8.54 2.59
N LEU A 165 -5.88 8.02 2.79
CA LEU A 165 -4.90 7.83 1.71
C LEU A 165 -5.44 6.94 0.59
N LEU A 166 -6.08 5.83 0.94
CA LEU A 166 -6.62 4.86 -0.01
C LEU A 166 -7.72 5.45 -0.91
N THR A 167 -8.37 6.54 -0.49
CA THR A 167 -9.34 7.26 -1.34
C THR A 167 -8.72 7.93 -2.56
N PHE A 168 -7.40 8.15 -2.53
CA PHE A 168 -6.68 8.69 -3.67
C PHE A 168 -6.69 7.74 -4.85
N ASP A 169 -6.88 6.43 -4.62
CA ASP A 169 -7.07 5.40 -5.64
C ASP A 169 -5.93 5.32 -6.68
N SER A 170 -4.72 5.23 -6.15
CA SER A 170 -3.52 4.88 -6.90
C SER A 170 -2.66 3.98 -6.03
N GLU A 171 -1.74 3.25 -6.65
CA GLU A 171 -0.74 2.50 -5.89
C GLU A 171 0.20 3.48 -5.19
N ILE A 172 0.66 3.11 -4.00
CA ILE A 172 1.72 3.86 -3.34
C ILE A 172 3.06 3.53 -4.02
N CYS A 173 3.82 4.55 -4.36
CA CYS A 173 5.21 4.42 -4.76
C CYS A 173 6.08 4.47 -3.52
N VAL A 174 7.00 3.51 -3.38
CA VAL A 174 7.89 3.39 -2.23
C VAL A 174 9.31 3.25 -2.77
N ASP A 175 10.13 4.26 -2.51
CA ASP A 175 11.55 4.23 -2.80
C ASP A 175 12.36 4.30 -1.49
N LEU A 176 13.69 4.32 -1.58
CA LEU A 176 14.57 4.35 -0.41
C LEU A 176 14.37 5.60 0.47
N GLU A 177 13.97 6.73 -0.12
CA GLU A 177 13.94 8.03 0.55
C GLU A 177 12.53 8.45 0.97
N GLN A 178 11.50 7.97 0.28
CA GLN A 178 10.13 8.43 0.49
C GLN A 178 9.07 7.39 0.07
N ALA A 179 7.85 7.63 0.56
CA ALA A 179 6.64 7.00 0.06
C ALA A 179 5.63 8.07 -0.36
N TYR A 180 5.00 7.91 -1.53
CA TYR A 180 4.08 8.90 -2.08
C TYR A 180 3.04 8.26 -3.00
N PHE A 181 1.96 8.98 -3.26
CA PHE A 181 0.98 8.60 -4.26
C PHE A 181 1.10 9.51 -5.48
N HIS A 182 0.99 8.92 -6.66
CA HIS A 182 0.95 9.65 -7.93
C HIS A 182 -0.15 9.07 -8.83
N LYS A 183 -0.83 9.95 -9.57
CA LYS A 183 -1.80 9.56 -10.61
C LYS A 183 -1.35 10.13 -11.94
N THR A 184 -1.26 9.28 -12.95
CA THR A 184 -1.02 9.73 -14.33
C THR A 184 -2.32 10.20 -14.97
N GLU A 185 -2.24 11.13 -15.91
CA GLU A 185 -3.40 11.56 -16.70
C GLU A 185 -4.04 10.35 -17.41
N GLY A 186 -5.37 10.24 -17.36
CA GLY A 186 -6.10 9.13 -17.96
C GLY A 186 -6.06 7.81 -17.18
N GLN A 187 -5.43 7.78 -16.01
CA GLN A 187 -5.51 6.61 -15.12
C GLN A 187 -6.97 6.34 -14.75
N GLN A 188 -7.43 5.12 -15.03
CA GLN A 188 -8.78 4.70 -14.70
C GLN A 188 -8.92 4.46 -13.21
N GLU A 189 -10.05 4.91 -12.66
CA GLU A 189 -10.44 4.64 -11.28
C GLU A 189 -10.73 3.14 -11.09
N SER A 190 -10.53 2.69 -9.85
CA SER A 190 -10.89 1.35 -9.44
C SER A 190 -12.40 1.11 -9.56
N ARG A 191 -12.76 -0.10 -9.97
CA ARG A 191 -14.14 -0.50 -10.32
C ARG A 191 -15.19 -0.12 -9.28
N ASP A 192 -14.85 -0.28 -8.00
CA ASP A 192 -15.73 -0.12 -6.85
C ASP A 192 -15.30 1.08 -5.97
N LEU A 193 -14.51 2.02 -6.50
CA LEU A 193 -14.08 3.21 -5.75
C LEU A 193 -15.29 3.96 -5.17
N ASP A 194 -16.36 4.13 -5.95
CA ASP A 194 -17.56 4.83 -5.52
C ASP A 194 -18.26 4.16 -4.32
N LYS A 195 -18.29 2.83 -4.27
CA LYS A 195 -18.81 2.06 -3.13
C LYS A 195 -17.95 2.27 -1.89
N PHE A 196 -16.63 2.32 -2.06
CA PHE A 196 -15.69 2.53 -0.97
C PHE A 196 -15.79 3.94 -0.39
N LEU A 197 -15.87 4.97 -1.24
CA LEU A 197 -16.07 6.35 -0.80
C LEU A 197 -17.39 6.52 -0.03
N ARG A 198 -18.48 5.90 -0.50
CA ARG A 198 -19.75 5.90 0.24
C ARG A 198 -19.63 5.21 1.59
N TRP A 199 -19.05 4.01 1.61
CA TRP A 199 -18.83 3.26 2.85
C TRP A 199 -17.97 4.05 3.85
N LEU A 200 -16.89 4.69 3.39
CA LEU A 200 -16.03 5.54 4.22
C LEU A 200 -16.77 6.74 4.79
N GLN A 201 -17.60 7.40 3.98
CA GLN A 201 -18.40 8.55 4.40
C GLN A 201 -19.45 8.15 5.45
N GLU A 202 -20.09 6.99 5.28
CA GLU A 202 -21.13 6.49 6.18
C GLU A 202 -20.58 5.99 7.52
N ASN A 203 -19.43 5.31 7.51
CA ASN A 203 -18.90 4.63 8.70
C ASN A 203 -17.84 5.45 9.46
N PHE A 204 -17.11 6.33 8.76
CA PHE A 204 -15.99 7.08 9.34
C PHE A 204 -16.10 8.59 9.12
N GLY A 205 -17.08 9.06 8.34
CA GLY A 205 -17.19 10.47 7.98
C GLY A 205 -16.10 10.94 7.02
N LEU A 206 -15.35 10.02 6.41
CA LEU A 206 -14.22 10.30 5.54
C LEU A 206 -14.69 10.59 4.11
N LYS A 207 -14.04 11.55 3.47
CA LYS A 207 -14.26 11.92 2.06
C LYS A 207 -13.03 11.58 1.25
N GLN A 208 -13.20 11.59 -0.06
CA GLN A 208 -12.06 11.49 -0.96
C GLN A 208 -11.07 12.64 -0.70
N SER A 209 -9.80 12.29 -0.52
CA SER A 209 -8.72 13.22 -0.24
C SER A 209 -7.81 13.35 -1.45
N GLN A 210 -7.44 14.59 -1.76
CA GLN A 210 -6.39 14.92 -2.73
C GLN A 210 -5.10 15.36 -2.03
N HIS A 211 -5.04 15.23 -0.69
CA HIS A 211 -3.98 15.77 0.15
C HIS A 211 -3.10 14.66 0.75
N THR A 212 -2.83 13.60 -0.01
CA THR A 212 -2.04 12.44 0.43
C THR A 212 -0.67 12.84 0.97
N ALA A 213 0.03 13.73 0.28
CA ALA A 213 1.33 14.24 0.71
C ALA A 213 1.29 14.84 2.11
N LYS A 214 0.24 15.62 2.44
CA LYS A 214 0.12 16.24 3.76
C LYS A 214 -0.05 15.21 4.87
N ILE A 215 -0.86 14.18 4.62
CA ILE A 215 -1.09 13.09 5.58
C ILE A 215 0.23 12.35 5.86
N ILE A 216 0.95 11.96 4.81
CA ILE A 216 2.23 11.27 4.92
C ILE A 216 3.26 12.17 5.63
N THR A 217 3.38 13.44 5.25
CA THR A 217 4.30 14.38 5.90
C THR A 217 4.00 14.52 7.38
N SER A 218 2.74 14.69 7.79
CA SER A 218 2.40 14.80 9.22
C SER A 218 2.72 13.51 10.00
N ALA A 219 2.51 12.33 9.40
CA ALA A 219 2.87 11.07 10.03
C ALA A 219 4.40 10.90 10.15
N GLN A 220 5.15 11.28 9.11
CA GLN A 220 6.62 11.28 9.10
C GLN A 220 7.20 12.25 10.14
N GLU A 221 6.72 13.49 10.20
CA GLU A 221 7.16 14.49 11.19
C GLU A 221 7.04 13.99 12.64
N LYS A 222 6.03 13.15 12.92
CA LYS A 222 5.74 12.66 14.26
C LYS A 222 6.48 11.37 14.61
N TYR A 223 6.61 10.45 13.65
CA TYR A 223 6.99 9.07 13.94
C TYR A 223 8.27 8.61 13.26
N LYS A 224 8.81 9.36 12.28
CA LYS A 224 9.99 8.92 11.52
C LYS A 224 11.20 8.68 12.42
N GLU A 225 11.61 9.69 13.19
CA GLU A 225 12.79 9.56 14.05
C GLU A 225 12.66 8.40 15.06
N PRO A 226 11.54 8.24 15.79
CA PRO A 226 11.33 7.05 16.63
C PRO A 226 11.37 5.73 15.86
N PHE A 227 10.78 5.69 14.67
CA PHE A 227 10.76 4.49 13.82
C PHE A 227 12.16 4.13 13.35
N ASP A 228 12.90 5.09 12.78
CA ASP A 228 14.26 4.89 12.28
C ASP A 228 15.18 4.38 13.40
N ASN A 229 15.16 5.04 14.57
CA ASN A 229 15.94 4.63 15.74
C ASN A 229 15.61 3.19 16.20
N TRP A 230 14.35 2.78 16.11
CA TRP A 230 13.94 1.41 16.39
C TRP A 230 14.40 0.45 15.29
N PHE A 231 14.23 0.83 14.02
CA PHE A 231 14.49 0.02 12.84
C PHE A 231 15.98 -0.28 12.65
N GLU A 232 16.84 0.70 12.87
CA GLU A 232 18.31 0.59 12.75
C GLU A 232 18.94 -0.45 13.68
N ARG A 233 18.22 -0.85 14.74
CA ARG A 233 18.63 -1.92 15.65
C ARG A 233 18.56 -3.30 15.00
N PHE A 234 17.74 -3.46 13.95
CA PHE A 234 17.42 -4.74 13.31
C PHE A 234 17.86 -4.79 11.85
N TYR A 235 17.89 -3.65 11.17
CA TYR A 235 18.28 -3.54 9.78
C TYR A 235 19.18 -2.32 9.58
N LYS A 236 20.32 -2.52 8.91
CA LYS A 236 21.21 -1.44 8.52
C LYS A 236 21.12 -1.28 7.02
N ILE A 237 20.85 -0.05 6.58
CA ILE A 237 21.02 0.32 5.18
C ILE A 237 22.54 0.34 4.96
N GLU A 238 23.04 -0.62 4.18
CA GLU A 238 24.45 -0.66 3.74
C GLU A 238 24.75 0.41 2.69
#